data_AF-A0A7G8Z9B2-F1
#
_entry.id   AF-A0A7G8Z9B2-F1
#
_cell.length_a   1.000
_cell.length_b   1.000
_cell.length_c   1.000
_cell.angle_alpha   90.00
_cell.angle_beta   90.00
_cell.angle_gamma   90.00
#
_symmetry.space_group_name_H-M   'P 1'
#
loop_
_entity.id
_entity.type
_entity.pdbx_description
1 polymer ?
#
loop_
_entity_poly.entity_id
_entity_poly.type
_entity_poly.pdbx_seq_one_letter_code
_entity_poly.pdbx_strand_id
1 'polypeptide(L)'
;METGEIAFLILKFGGVWRPLNWCNWKIRLYNILTLVIFFIMTVTAISMIIRLMMSLNIETFFGGRMMEFSMVLAMCKGGVFVINRREILNLNNILNGALCYPRSEEEWKIRRDILQPFKKYAIIFGLSAPFVIVPELMISMVENTSEKQLNFNAWFPFNYNSGPGYWIPFIFQNLTMIYSCLYDINHDIVFLDYLYQICAQVSILQYRIEKKFFFWDKIFIQIGDEK
;
A
#
# COMPACT_ATOMS: atom_id res chain seq x y z
N MET A 1 5.27 2.64 15.28
CA MET A 1 4.17 3.11 14.39
C MET A 1 2.98 2.21 14.62
N GLU A 2 2.02 2.59 15.47
CA GLU A 2 0.87 1.73 15.80
C GLU A 2 -0.23 1.73 14.71
N THR A 3 -0.18 2.68 13.78
CA THR A 3 -1.26 2.97 12.82
C THR A 3 -1.11 2.18 11.53
N GLY A 4 0.09 2.12 10.96
CA GLY A 4 0.38 1.33 9.76
C GLY A 4 0.59 -0.17 10.00
N GLU A 5 0.53 -0.69 11.24
CA GLU A 5 0.89 -2.10 11.52
C GLU A 5 0.03 -3.10 10.75
N ILE A 6 -1.27 -2.83 10.63
CA ILE A 6 -2.21 -3.66 9.88
C ILE A 6 -1.85 -3.66 8.39
N ALA A 7 -1.55 -2.49 7.83
CA ALA A 7 -1.16 -2.38 6.42
C ALA A 7 0.19 -3.06 6.17
N PHE A 8 1.18 -2.90 7.05
CA PHE A 8 2.45 -3.61 6.98
C PHE A 8 2.30 -5.12 7.16
N LEU A 9 1.33 -5.59 7.97
CA LEU A 9 1.01 -7.00 8.11
C LEU A 9 0.43 -7.57 6.80
N ILE A 10 -0.47 -6.84 6.16
CA ILE A 10 -1.04 -7.26 4.87
C ILE A 10 0.03 -7.22 3.78
N LEU A 11 0.87 -6.18 3.70
CA LEU A 11 2.01 -6.12 2.76
C LEU A 11 3.04 -7.22 3.02
N LYS A 12 3.17 -7.69 4.26
CA LYS A 12 4.01 -8.84 4.60
C LYS A 12 3.45 -10.11 3.97
N PHE A 13 2.15 -10.39 4.13
CA PHE A 13 1.51 -11.54 3.47
C PHE A 13 1.45 -11.40 1.95
N GLY A 14 1.32 -10.16 1.46
CA GLY A 14 1.37 -9.81 0.05
C GLY A 14 2.74 -10.05 -0.58
N GLY A 15 3.81 -10.30 0.18
CA GLY A 15 5.15 -10.55 -0.38
C GLY A 15 5.95 -9.28 -0.67
N VAL A 16 5.52 -8.10 -0.21
CA VAL A 16 6.24 -6.83 -0.43
C VAL A 16 7.09 -6.43 0.77
N TRP A 17 6.59 -6.64 1.98
CA TRP A 17 7.24 -6.14 3.20
C TRP A 17 7.86 -7.24 4.05
N ARG A 18 9.18 -7.41 3.93
CA ARG A 18 9.95 -8.40 4.68
C ARG A 18 10.21 -7.98 6.14
N PRO A 19 9.81 -8.80 7.15
CA PRO A 19 10.14 -8.56 8.56
C PRO A 19 11.64 -8.66 8.85
N LEU A 20 12.08 -7.96 9.89
CA LEU A 20 13.51 -7.79 10.22
C LEU A 20 14.13 -9.02 10.91
N ASN A 21 13.36 -9.79 11.69
CA ASN A 21 13.90 -10.76 12.66
C ASN A 21 13.83 -12.22 12.18
N TRP A 22 14.10 -12.52 10.91
CA TRP A 22 13.96 -13.87 10.36
C TRP A 22 15.30 -14.55 10.08
N CYS A 23 15.34 -15.87 10.22
CA CYS A 23 16.51 -16.67 9.86
C CYS A 23 16.79 -16.61 8.34
N ASN A 24 18.06 -16.80 7.95
CA ASN A 24 18.52 -16.67 6.56
C ASN A 24 17.72 -17.50 5.54
N TRP A 25 17.26 -18.71 5.89
CA TRP A 25 16.46 -19.54 4.99
C TRP A 25 15.04 -18.99 4.76
N LYS A 26 14.38 -18.48 5.81
CA LYS A 26 13.06 -17.85 5.72
C LYS A 26 13.13 -16.58 4.86
N ILE A 27 14.22 -15.82 4.99
CA ILE A 27 14.49 -14.65 4.15
C ILE A 27 14.61 -15.04 2.68
N ARG A 28 15.38 -16.09 2.36
CA ARG A 28 15.52 -16.57 0.97
C ARG A 28 14.18 -17.01 0.39
N LEU A 29 13.41 -17.80 1.14
CA LEU A 29 12.09 -18.27 0.71
C LEU A 29 11.13 -17.10 0.48
N TYR A 30 11.13 -16.11 1.36
CA TYR A 30 10.32 -14.90 1.19
C TYR A 30 10.73 -14.11 -0.06
N ASN A 31 12.03 -13.91 -0.31
CA ASN A 31 12.48 -13.20 -1.50
C ASN A 31 12.11 -13.94 -2.79
N ILE A 32 12.15 -15.29 -2.79
CA ILE A 32 11.69 -16.10 -3.92
C ILE A 32 10.18 -15.90 -4.13
N LEU A 33 9.38 -15.95 -3.06
CA LEU A 33 7.94 -15.68 -3.12
C LEU A 33 7.66 -14.29 -3.71
N THR A 34 8.35 -13.25 -3.22
CA THR A 34 8.27 -11.89 -3.76
C THR A 34 8.57 -11.87 -5.26
N LEU A 35 9.69 -12.46 -5.68
CA LEU A 35 10.07 -12.52 -7.10
C LEU A 35 9.02 -13.24 -7.95
N VAL A 36 8.46 -14.34 -7.46
CA VAL A 36 7.40 -15.09 -8.16
C VAL A 36 6.13 -14.23 -8.30
N ILE A 37 5.70 -13.55 -7.25
CA ILE A 37 4.51 -12.68 -7.31
C ILE A 37 4.75 -11.53 -8.30
N PHE A 38 5.89 -10.85 -8.23
CA PHE A 38 6.22 -9.80 -9.20
C PHE A 38 6.30 -10.32 -10.62
N PHE A 39 6.91 -11.49 -10.83
CA PHE A 39 6.98 -12.13 -12.15
C PHE A 39 5.59 -12.42 -12.71
N ILE A 40 4.71 -13.03 -11.91
CA ILE A 40 3.33 -13.32 -12.31
C ILE A 40 2.60 -12.03 -12.72
N MET A 41 2.68 -11.01 -11.87
CA MET A 41 2.06 -9.71 -12.12
C MET A 41 2.62 -9.07 -13.42
N THR A 42 3.94 -9.15 -13.67
CA THR A 42 4.55 -8.58 -14.89
C THR A 42 4.07 -9.27 -16.15
N VAL A 43 4.01 -10.60 -16.14
CA VAL A 43 3.58 -11.39 -17.28
C VAL A 43 2.12 -11.08 -17.60
N THR A 44 1.25 -10.99 -16.57
CA THR A 44 -0.15 -10.61 -16.76
C THR A 44 -0.30 -9.18 -17.27
N ALA A 45 0.48 -8.23 -16.75
CA ALA A 45 0.44 -6.84 -17.20
C ALA A 45 0.86 -6.70 -18.66
N ILE A 46 1.96 -7.34 -19.07
CA ILE A 46 2.43 -7.35 -20.47
C ILE A 46 1.37 -7.97 -21.39
N SER A 47 0.78 -9.10 -20.97
CA SER A 47 -0.29 -9.79 -21.71
C SER A 47 -1.53 -8.90 -21.93
N MET A 48 -1.93 -8.12 -20.91
CA MET A 48 -3.01 -7.14 -21.01
C MET A 48 -2.64 -5.95 -21.90
N ILE A 49 -1.44 -5.38 -21.76
CA ILE A 49 -0.95 -4.26 -22.60
C ILE A 49 -0.92 -4.66 -24.08
N ILE A 50 -0.42 -5.87 -24.39
CA ILE A 50 -0.41 -6.39 -25.75
C ILE A 50 -1.83 -6.48 -26.31
N ARG A 51 -2.79 -6.97 -25.51
CA ARG A 51 -4.20 -7.04 -25.90
C ARG A 51 -4.83 -5.66 -26.12
N LEU A 52 -4.49 -4.70 -25.26
CA LEU A 52 -4.91 -3.31 -25.36
C LEU A 52 -4.41 -2.67 -26.67
N MET A 53 -3.13 -2.88 -27.01
CA MET A 53 -2.52 -2.38 -28.24
C MET A 53 -3.12 -2.99 -29.51
N MET A 54 -3.62 -4.23 -29.44
CA MET A 54 -4.35 -4.86 -30.55
C MET A 54 -5.79 -4.33 -30.72
N SER A 55 -6.32 -3.56 -29.77
CA SER A 55 -7.67 -3.02 -29.91
C SER A 55 -7.69 -1.82 -30.84
N LEU A 56 -8.49 -1.89 -31.90
CA LEU A 56 -8.59 -0.85 -32.92
C LEU A 56 -9.58 0.27 -32.55
N ASN A 57 -10.42 0.06 -31.53
CA ASN A 57 -11.52 0.96 -31.17
C ASN A 57 -11.26 1.69 -29.84
N ILE A 58 -11.25 3.03 -29.87
CA ILE A 58 -11.02 3.90 -28.71
C ILE A 58 -12.09 3.72 -27.61
N GLU A 59 -13.35 3.49 -27.99
CA GLU A 59 -14.43 3.23 -27.01
C GLU A 59 -14.22 1.90 -26.27
N THR A 60 -13.74 0.86 -26.96
CA THR A 60 -13.37 -0.41 -26.31
C THR A 60 -12.06 -0.30 -25.52
N PHE A 61 -11.20 0.67 -25.87
CA PHE A 61 -9.94 0.96 -25.18
C PHE A 61 -10.19 1.57 -23.79
N PHE A 62 -11.17 2.47 -23.67
CA PHE A 62 -11.54 3.08 -22.38
C PHE A 62 -12.67 2.34 -21.65
N GLY A 63 -13.59 1.72 -22.38
CA GLY A 63 -14.75 1.00 -21.84
C GLY A 63 -14.37 -0.34 -21.22
N GLY A 64 -14.06 -0.34 -19.92
CA GLY A 64 -13.87 -1.55 -19.11
C GLY A 64 -12.41 -1.95 -18.85
N ARG A 65 -11.42 -1.23 -19.39
CA ARG A 65 -9.98 -1.58 -19.28
C ARG A 65 -9.16 -0.69 -18.33
N MET A 66 -9.78 0.24 -17.61
CA MET A 66 -9.09 1.07 -16.61
C MET A 66 -8.46 0.25 -15.47
N MET A 67 -9.02 -0.94 -15.18
CA MET A 67 -8.50 -1.85 -14.17
C MET A 67 -7.10 -2.39 -14.52
N GLU A 68 -6.76 -2.49 -15.82
CA GLU A 68 -5.45 -2.93 -16.31
C GLU A 68 -4.35 -1.90 -15.95
N PHE A 69 -4.66 -0.60 -16.08
CA PHE A 69 -3.75 0.47 -15.67
C PHE A 69 -3.52 0.49 -14.16
N SER A 70 -4.58 0.26 -13.37
CA SER A 70 -4.45 0.16 -11.91
C SER A 70 -3.52 -0.97 -11.49
N MET A 71 -3.58 -2.14 -12.15
CA MET A 71 -2.66 -3.25 -11.88
C MET A 71 -1.19 -2.86 -12.15
N VAL A 72 -0.91 -2.16 -13.26
CA VAL A 72 0.45 -1.68 -13.57
C VAL A 72 0.93 -0.69 -12.50
N LEU A 73 0.06 0.22 -12.06
CA LEU A 73 0.38 1.15 -10.98
C LEU A 73 0.66 0.44 -9.66
N ALA A 74 -0.14 -0.56 -9.29
CA ALA A 74 0.06 -1.39 -8.10
C ALA A 74 1.44 -2.08 -8.11
N MET A 75 1.88 -2.55 -9.27
CA MET A 75 3.20 -3.13 -9.45
C MET A 75 4.33 -2.12 -9.27
N CYS A 76 4.22 -0.95 -9.90
CA CYS A 76 5.19 0.12 -9.75
C CYS A 76 5.32 0.53 -8.27
N LYS A 77 4.18 0.73 -7.60
CA LYS A 77 4.08 0.98 -6.15
C LYS A 77 4.81 -0.10 -5.35
N GLY A 78 4.52 -1.37 -5.61
CA GLY A 78 5.20 -2.52 -4.98
C GLY A 78 6.72 -2.46 -5.16
N GLY A 79 7.18 -2.22 -6.39
CA GLY A 79 8.61 -2.13 -6.72
C GLY A 79 9.32 -1.01 -5.96
N VAL A 80 8.68 0.17 -5.85
CA VAL A 80 9.19 1.30 -5.06
C VAL A 80 9.44 0.91 -3.61
N PHE A 81 8.53 0.17 -2.97
CA PHE A 81 8.71 -0.29 -1.60
C PHE A 81 9.87 -1.29 -1.44
N VAL A 82 10.04 -2.20 -2.40
CA VAL A 82 11.13 -3.18 -2.38
C VAL A 82 12.49 -2.49 -2.57
N ILE A 83 12.59 -1.58 -3.54
CA ILE A 83 13.83 -0.85 -3.86
C ILE A 83 14.21 0.09 -2.72
N ASN A 84 13.26 0.90 -2.23
CA ASN A 84 13.51 1.93 -1.22
C ASN A 84 13.41 1.42 0.22
N ARG A 85 13.41 0.10 0.43
CA ARG A 85 13.23 -0.51 1.75
C ARG A 85 14.18 0.04 2.81
N ARG A 86 15.44 0.32 2.46
CA ARG A 86 16.44 0.87 3.40
C ARG A 86 16.04 2.25 3.90
N GLU A 87 15.58 3.10 3.01
CA GLU A 87 15.10 4.45 3.34
C GLU A 87 13.83 4.40 4.19
N ILE A 88 12.88 3.52 3.85
CA ILE A 88 11.65 3.33 4.64
C ILE A 88 11.98 2.88 6.07
N LEU A 89 12.96 1.98 6.24
CA LEU A 89 13.44 1.59 7.57
C LEU A 89 14.13 2.74 8.31
N ASN A 90 14.92 3.55 7.61
CA ASN A 90 15.56 4.71 8.21
C ASN A 90 14.50 5.73 8.68
N LEU A 91 13.49 6.01 7.86
CA LEU A 91 12.34 6.85 8.22
C LEU A 91 11.62 6.32 9.46
N ASN A 92 11.39 5.01 9.54
CA ASN A 92 10.81 4.40 10.73
C ASN A 92 11.68 4.60 11.97
N ASN A 93 13.00 4.49 11.84
CA ASN A 93 13.92 4.71 12.96
C ASN A 93 13.90 6.17 13.42
N ILE A 94 13.85 7.13 12.49
CA ILE A 94 13.75 8.56 12.79
C ILE A 94 12.44 8.86 13.52
N LEU A 95 11.31 8.41 12.98
CA LEU A 95 9.97 8.67 13.53
C LEU A 95 9.73 8.03 14.90
N ASN A 96 10.39 6.90 15.18
CA ASN A 96 10.37 6.26 16.50
C ASN A 96 11.57 6.69 17.38
N GLY A 97 12.42 7.60 16.91
CA GLY A 97 13.60 8.07 17.62
C GLY A 97 13.28 9.07 18.73
N ALA A 98 14.25 9.32 19.61
CA ALA A 98 14.10 10.18 20.79
C ALA A 98 13.71 11.65 20.49
N LEU A 99 13.96 12.13 19.27
CA LEU A 99 13.58 13.47 18.84
C LEU A 99 12.08 13.57 18.52
N CYS A 100 11.54 12.58 17.81
CA CYS A 100 10.14 12.53 17.37
C CYS A 100 9.20 11.93 18.41
N TYR A 101 9.75 11.35 19.48
CA TYR A 101 8.95 10.80 20.56
C TYR A 101 8.26 11.92 21.38
N PRO A 102 6.94 11.85 21.60
CA PRO A 102 6.21 12.78 22.46
C PRO A 102 6.70 12.71 23.91
N ARG A 103 6.91 13.87 24.56
CA ARG A 103 7.51 13.99 25.89
C ARG A 103 6.56 14.51 26.96
N SER A 104 5.44 15.11 26.57
CA SER A 104 4.44 15.64 27.48
C SER A 104 3.04 15.19 27.09
N GLU A 105 2.08 15.29 28.01
CA GLU A 105 0.69 14.89 27.76
C GLU A 105 0.05 15.75 26.66
N GLU A 106 0.46 17.01 26.54
CA GLU A 106 0.01 17.90 25.45
C GLU A 106 0.53 17.42 24.08
N GLU A 107 1.80 17.00 24.00
CA GLU A 107 2.35 16.43 22.76
C GLU A 107 1.65 15.12 22.39
N TRP A 108 1.30 14.30 23.38
CA TRP A 108 0.48 13.10 23.19
C TRP A 108 -0.93 13.43 22.70
N LYS A 109 -1.54 14.49 23.21
CA LYS A 109 -2.84 14.96 22.76
C LYS A 109 -2.79 15.42 21.31
N ILE A 110 -1.85 16.29 20.94
CA ILE A 110 -1.65 16.76 19.54
C ILE A 110 -1.50 15.57 18.59
N ARG A 111 -0.64 14.60 18.94
CA ARG A 111 -0.42 13.41 18.12
C ARG A 111 -1.68 12.59 17.96
N ARG A 112 -2.45 12.37 19.04
CA ARG A 112 -3.70 11.61 19.00
C ARG A 112 -4.75 12.30 18.16
N ASP A 113 -4.92 13.61 18.31
CA ASP A 113 -5.93 14.38 17.59
C ASP A 113 -5.71 14.32 16.07
N ILE A 114 -4.45 14.26 15.62
CA ILE A 114 -4.09 14.11 14.20
C ILE A 114 -4.20 12.66 13.73
N LEU A 115 -3.70 11.69 14.50
CA LEU A 115 -3.62 10.29 14.05
C LEU A 115 -4.93 9.51 14.22
N GLN A 116 -5.78 9.82 15.19
CA GLN A 116 -7.01 9.08 15.44
C GLN A 116 -8.01 9.10 14.26
N PRO A 117 -8.30 10.25 13.63
CA PRO A 117 -9.15 10.29 12.44
C PRO A 117 -8.58 9.43 11.32
N PHE A 118 -7.26 9.48 11.13
CA PHE A 118 -6.57 8.67 10.14
C PHE A 118 -6.65 7.16 10.45
N LYS A 119 -6.49 6.73 11.71
CA LYS A 119 -6.68 5.32 12.10
C LYS A 119 -8.05 4.80 11.67
N LYS A 120 -9.11 5.59 11.90
CA LYS A 120 -10.47 5.23 11.49
C LYS A 120 -10.60 5.15 9.97
N TYR A 121 -10.07 6.13 9.25
CA TYR A 121 -10.04 6.13 7.79
C TYR A 121 -9.31 4.89 7.24
N ALA A 122 -8.11 4.58 7.73
CA ALA A 122 -7.32 3.45 7.27
C ALA A 122 -8.04 2.11 7.48
N ILE A 123 -8.76 1.94 8.59
CA ILE A 123 -9.58 0.74 8.84
C ILE A 123 -10.74 0.66 7.83
N ILE A 124 -11.49 1.74 7.64
CA ILE A 124 -12.63 1.77 6.72
C ILE A 124 -12.16 1.52 5.28
N PHE A 125 -11.08 2.18 4.88
CA PHE A 125 -10.50 2.03 3.54
C PHE A 125 -9.95 0.62 3.33
N GLY A 126 -9.26 0.04 4.31
CA GLY A 126 -8.84 -1.36 4.27
C GLY A 126 -10.01 -2.34 4.17
N LEU A 127 -11.10 -2.08 4.90
CA LEU A 127 -12.34 -2.87 4.85
C LEU A 127 -13.09 -2.73 3.52
N SER A 128 -12.77 -1.77 2.66
CA SER A 128 -13.37 -1.66 1.32
C SER A 128 -12.85 -2.70 0.34
N ALA A 129 -11.65 -3.26 0.57
CA ALA A 129 -11.02 -4.22 -0.36
C ALA A 129 -11.89 -5.47 -0.63
N PRO A 130 -12.43 -6.16 0.39
CA PRO A 130 -13.29 -7.32 0.17
C PRO A 130 -14.58 -6.99 -0.58
N PHE A 131 -15.13 -5.79 -0.41
CA PHE A 131 -16.34 -5.37 -1.14
C PHE A 131 -16.11 -5.20 -2.64
N VAL A 132 -14.86 -4.99 -3.08
CA VAL A 132 -14.48 -4.97 -4.49
C VAL A 132 -14.11 -6.37 -4.98
N ILE A 133 -13.28 -7.09 -4.22
CA ILE A 133 -12.73 -8.39 -4.62
C ILE A 133 -13.82 -9.45 -4.71
N VAL A 134 -14.73 -9.52 -3.73
CA VAL A 134 -15.71 -10.63 -3.63
C VAL A 134 -16.72 -10.62 -4.78
N PRO A 135 -17.39 -9.49 -5.11
CA PRO A 135 -18.30 -9.46 -6.25
C PRO A 135 -17.61 -9.80 -7.57
N GLU A 136 -16.40 -9.29 -7.80
CA GLU A 136 -15.63 -9.55 -9.01
C GLU A 136 -15.27 -11.04 -9.15
N LEU A 137 -14.87 -11.69 -8.04
CA LEU A 137 -14.67 -13.14 -7.99
C LEU A 137 -15.97 -13.92 -8.24
N MET A 138 -17.12 -13.43 -7.75
CA MET A 138 -18.40 -14.10 -8.00
C MET A 138 -18.81 -14.02 -9.46
N ILE A 139 -18.67 -12.85 -10.10
CA ILE A 139 -18.90 -12.66 -11.54
C ILE A 139 -17.98 -13.59 -12.33
N SER A 140 -16.69 -13.65 -11.96
CA SER A 140 -15.71 -14.57 -12.54
C SER A 140 -16.13 -16.04 -12.51
N MET A 141 -16.66 -16.48 -11.37
CA MET A 141 -17.00 -17.88 -11.17
C MET A 141 -18.32 -18.25 -11.86
N VAL A 142 -19.30 -17.34 -11.89
CA VAL A 142 -20.64 -17.63 -12.42
C VAL A 142 -20.74 -17.41 -13.93
N GLU A 143 -20.35 -16.25 -14.41
CA GLU A 143 -20.56 -15.84 -15.81
C GLU A 143 -19.41 -16.34 -16.70
N ASN A 144 -18.18 -16.10 -16.26
CA ASN A 144 -17.01 -16.37 -17.06
C ASN A 144 -16.68 -17.88 -17.14
N THR A 145 -16.93 -18.65 -16.08
CA THR A 145 -16.79 -20.12 -16.12
C THR A 145 -17.87 -20.79 -16.97
N SER A 146 -19.09 -20.25 -16.98
CA SER A 146 -20.20 -20.81 -17.78
C SER A 146 -20.00 -20.55 -19.28
N GLU A 147 -19.46 -19.39 -19.64
CA GLU A 147 -19.16 -19.03 -21.03
C GLU A 147 -17.73 -19.40 -21.49
N LYS A 148 -16.88 -19.93 -20.59
CA LYS A 148 -15.43 -20.14 -20.78
C LYS A 148 -14.69 -18.88 -21.23
N GLN A 149 -15.13 -17.72 -20.76
CA GLN A 149 -14.48 -16.42 -21.01
C GLN A 149 -13.61 -16.04 -19.82
N LEU A 150 -12.50 -15.37 -20.05
CA LEU A 150 -11.64 -14.87 -18.97
C LEU A 150 -12.15 -13.49 -18.50
N ASN A 151 -12.08 -13.21 -17.19
CA ASN A 151 -12.51 -11.90 -16.64
C ASN A 151 -11.79 -10.74 -17.32
N PHE A 152 -10.48 -10.88 -17.45
CA PHE A 152 -9.65 -9.89 -18.11
C PHE A 152 -9.28 -10.43 -19.47
N ASN A 153 -9.64 -9.67 -20.50
CA ASN A 153 -9.28 -10.01 -21.86
C ASN A 153 -7.77 -9.78 -22.00
N ALA A 154 -6.98 -10.86 -22.02
CA ALA A 154 -5.53 -10.79 -22.05
C ALA A 154 -5.00 -11.69 -23.18
N TRP A 155 -3.83 -11.35 -23.73
CA TRP A 155 -3.24 -12.11 -24.83
C TRP A 155 -2.43 -13.30 -24.32
N PHE A 156 -2.70 -14.49 -24.84
CA PHE A 156 -1.95 -15.70 -24.50
C PHE A 156 -1.35 -16.33 -25.77
N PRO A 157 -0.12 -16.88 -25.70
CA PRO A 157 0.54 -17.51 -26.84
C PRO A 157 -0.05 -18.89 -27.18
N PHE A 158 -1.00 -19.39 -26.40
CA PHE A 158 -1.69 -20.66 -26.58
C PHE A 158 -3.21 -20.45 -26.63
N ASN A 159 -3.91 -21.34 -27.32
CA ASN A 159 -5.36 -21.32 -27.36
C ASN A 159 -5.93 -21.90 -26.05
N TYR A 160 -6.58 -21.05 -25.25
CA TYR A 160 -7.19 -21.44 -23.98
C TYR A 160 -8.68 -21.84 -24.11
N ASN A 161 -9.28 -21.74 -25.30
CA ASN A 161 -10.71 -22.01 -25.53
C ASN A 161 -11.09 -23.50 -25.49
N SER A 162 -10.12 -24.43 -25.43
CA SER A 162 -10.36 -25.87 -25.46
C SER A 162 -9.54 -26.62 -24.40
N GLY A 163 -10.23 -27.40 -23.55
CA GLY A 163 -9.63 -28.29 -22.56
C GLY A 163 -9.26 -27.64 -21.20
N PRO A 164 -8.39 -28.27 -20.39
CA PRO A 164 -7.97 -27.79 -19.06
C PRO A 164 -7.08 -26.53 -19.11
N GLY A 165 -6.66 -26.09 -20.30
CA GLY A 165 -5.82 -24.90 -20.52
C GLY A 165 -6.48 -23.57 -20.15
N TYR A 166 -7.79 -23.55 -19.91
CA TYR A 166 -8.52 -22.38 -19.40
C TYR A 166 -8.23 -22.10 -17.91
N TRP A 167 -8.08 -23.14 -17.09
CA TRP A 167 -7.98 -22.98 -15.64
C TRP A 167 -6.69 -22.29 -15.18
N ILE A 168 -5.61 -22.50 -15.92
CA ILE A 168 -4.32 -21.86 -15.63
C ILE A 168 -4.45 -20.33 -15.73
N PRO A 169 -4.75 -19.72 -16.90
CA PRO A 169 -4.88 -18.27 -17.01
C PRO A 169 -5.97 -17.71 -16.09
N PHE A 170 -7.06 -18.46 -15.88
CA PHE A 170 -8.12 -18.09 -14.94
C PHE A 170 -7.62 -17.91 -13.50
N ILE A 171 -6.89 -18.90 -12.96
CA ILE A 171 -6.34 -18.82 -11.60
C ILE A 171 -5.31 -17.69 -11.51
N PHE A 172 -4.44 -17.57 -12.51
CA PHE A 172 -3.41 -16.53 -12.53
C PHE A 172 -4.02 -15.11 -12.54
N GLN A 173 -5.03 -14.87 -13.36
CA GLN A 173 -5.71 -13.56 -13.42
C GLN A 173 -6.41 -13.21 -12.10
N ASN A 174 -7.12 -14.16 -11.50
CA ASN A 174 -7.80 -13.94 -10.22
C ASN A 174 -6.79 -13.68 -9.08
N LEU A 175 -5.66 -14.40 -9.05
CA LEU A 175 -4.60 -14.13 -8.08
C LEU A 175 -3.97 -12.75 -8.29
N THR A 176 -3.60 -12.39 -9.52
CA THR A 176 -3.05 -11.07 -9.87
C THR A 176 -3.99 -9.96 -9.43
N MET A 177 -5.29 -10.12 -9.65
CA MET A 177 -6.31 -9.14 -9.25
C MET A 177 -6.36 -8.95 -7.73
N ILE A 178 -6.40 -10.04 -6.96
CA ILE A 178 -6.40 -9.99 -5.49
C ILE A 178 -5.14 -9.27 -5.00
N TYR A 179 -3.96 -9.66 -5.50
CA TYR A 179 -2.70 -9.03 -5.11
C TYR A 179 -2.63 -7.56 -5.48
N SER A 180 -3.11 -7.18 -6.68
CA SER A 180 -3.13 -5.77 -7.13
C SER A 180 -3.99 -4.90 -6.22
N CYS A 181 -5.21 -5.34 -5.91
CA CYS A 181 -6.13 -4.60 -5.03
C CYS A 181 -5.54 -4.44 -3.62
N LEU A 182 -4.95 -5.51 -3.08
CA LEU A 182 -4.29 -5.45 -1.77
C LEU A 182 -3.07 -4.51 -1.81
N TYR A 183 -2.24 -4.55 -2.85
CA TYR A 183 -1.09 -3.65 -2.96
C TYR A 183 -1.51 -2.19 -3.02
N ASP A 184 -2.48 -1.85 -3.87
CA ASP A 184 -2.93 -0.47 -4.02
C ASP A 184 -3.43 0.12 -2.70
N ILE A 185 -4.37 -0.57 -2.04
CA ILE A 185 -4.98 -0.09 -0.81
C ILE A 185 -3.94 0.05 0.30
N ASN A 186 -3.07 -0.95 0.47
CA ASN A 186 -2.11 -0.93 1.57
C ASN A 186 -0.98 0.08 1.33
N HIS A 187 -0.53 0.27 0.09
CA HIS A 187 0.45 1.30 -0.22
C HIS A 187 -0.10 2.69 0.05
N ASP A 188 -1.34 2.96 -0.34
CA ASP A 188 -1.97 4.26 -0.12
C ASP A 188 -2.16 4.52 1.37
N ILE A 189 -2.56 3.51 2.15
CA ILE A 189 -2.63 3.59 3.62
C ILE A 189 -1.26 3.89 4.22
N VAL A 190 -0.22 3.15 3.84
CA VAL A 190 1.13 3.35 4.40
C VAL A 190 1.68 4.73 4.02
N PHE A 191 1.49 5.16 2.77
CA PHE A 191 1.91 6.47 2.32
C PHE A 191 1.22 7.59 3.11
N LEU A 192 -0.11 7.50 3.28
CA LEU A 192 -0.85 8.44 4.09
C LEU A 192 -0.43 8.39 5.56
N ASP A 193 -0.14 7.20 6.12
CA ASP A 193 0.34 7.06 7.49
C ASP A 193 1.64 7.86 7.72
N TYR A 194 2.59 7.79 6.79
CA TYR A 194 3.80 8.60 6.84
C TYR A 194 3.48 10.11 6.78
N LEU A 195 2.59 10.55 5.89
CA LEU A 195 2.20 11.96 5.78
C LEU A 195 1.57 12.48 7.08
N TYR A 196 0.62 11.73 7.64
CA TYR A 196 -0.03 12.11 8.90
C TYR A 196 0.95 12.12 10.08
N GLN A 197 1.92 11.20 10.10
CA GLN A 197 2.96 11.23 11.11
C GLN A 197 3.88 12.44 10.97
N ILE A 198 4.25 12.84 9.75
CA ILE A 198 5.01 14.06 9.51
C ILE A 198 4.21 15.29 9.97
N CYS A 199 2.92 15.38 9.62
CA CYS A 199 2.06 16.47 10.09
C CYS A 199 2.02 16.54 11.63
N ALA A 200 1.86 15.41 12.30
CA ALA A 200 1.89 15.35 13.76
C ALA A 200 3.24 15.82 14.34
N GLN A 201 4.36 15.47 13.71
CA GLN A 201 5.68 15.93 14.14
C GLN A 201 5.86 17.44 13.95
N VAL A 202 5.36 18.01 12.85
CA VAL A 202 5.39 19.46 12.60
C VAL A 202 4.57 20.20 13.66
N SER A 203 3.38 19.72 14.01
CA SER A 203 2.55 20.33 15.06
C SER A 203 3.19 20.23 16.45
N ILE A 204 3.83 19.09 16.78
CA ILE A 204 4.60 18.95 18.02
C ILE A 204 5.79 19.93 18.05
N LEU A 205 6.49 20.08 16.92
CA LEU A 205 7.61 21.02 16.83
C LEU A 205 7.16 22.45 17.07
N GLN A 206 6.04 22.87 16.46
CA GLN A 206 5.44 24.18 16.69
C GLN A 206 5.14 24.40 18.18
N TYR A 207 4.45 23.45 18.83
CA TYR A 207 4.15 23.51 20.27
C TYR A 207 5.41 23.66 21.12
N ARG A 208 6.48 22.91 20.80
CA ARG A 208 7.77 23.00 21.52
C ARG A 208 8.43 24.37 21.37
N ILE A 209 8.34 24.99 20.19
CA ILE A 209 8.90 26.32 19.93
C ILE A 209 8.13 27.38 20.72
N GLU A 210 6.81 27.37 20.64
CA GLU A 210 5.94 28.32 21.36
C GLU A 210 6.14 28.24 22.88
N LYS A 211 6.20 27.01 23.43
CA LYS A 211 6.43 26.78 24.86
C LYS A 211 7.80 27.30 25.31
N LYS A 212 8.85 27.11 24.50
CA LYS A 212 10.19 27.64 24.81
C LYS A 212 10.20 29.16 24.75
N PHE A 213 9.59 29.76 23.73
CA PHE A 213 9.52 31.22 23.59
C PHE A 213 8.83 31.85 24.80
N PHE A 214 7.66 31.33 25.19
CA PHE A 214 6.92 31.79 26.38
C PHE A 214 7.71 31.62 27.69
N PHE A 215 8.51 30.55 27.81
CA PHE A 215 9.38 30.34 28.96
C PHE A 215 10.50 31.39 29.04
N TRP A 216 11.13 31.72 27.90
CA TRP A 216 12.16 32.76 27.84
C TRP A 216 11.60 34.15 28.15
N ASP A 217 10.44 34.50 27.61
CA ASP A 217 9.77 35.78 27.90
C ASP A 217 9.51 35.95 29.40
N LYS A 218 9.05 34.89 30.09
CA LYS A 218 8.88 34.92 31.55
C LYS A 218 10.17 35.16 32.32
N ILE A 219 11.28 34.54 31.89
CA ILE A 219 12.58 34.73 32.53
C ILE A 219 13.07 36.18 32.32
N PHE A 220 12.94 36.73 31.11
CA PHE A 220 13.36 38.11 30.85
C PHE A 220 12.54 39.13 31.63
N ILE A 221 11.24 38.91 31.82
CA ILE A 221 10.39 39.76 32.67
C ILE A 221 10.83 39.69 34.14
N GLN A 222 11.07 38.48 34.68
CA GLN A 222 11.54 38.34 36.08
C GLN A 222 12.91 39.00 36.33
N ILE A 223 13.84 38.90 35.38
CA ILE A 223 15.16 39.56 35.50
C ILE A 223 15.05 41.08 35.34
N GLY A 224 14.04 41.56 34.61
CA GLY A 224 13.75 42.99 34.44
C GLY A 224 13.16 43.65 35.68
N ASP A 225 12.33 42.92 36.44
CA ASP A 225 11.67 43.41 37.67
C ASP A 225 12.56 43.38 38.92
N GLU A 226 13.70 42.68 38.90
CA GLU A 226 14.68 42.64 40.02
C GLU A 226 15.74 43.77 39.97
N LYS A 227 15.59 44.75 39.07
CA LYS A 227 16.45 45.95 38.96
C LYS A 227 15.70 47.22 39.29
#